data_AF-A0A2V9KVJ8-F1
#
_entry.id   AF-A0A2V9KVJ8-F1
#
_cell.length_a   1.000
_cell.length_b   1.000
_cell.length_c   1.000
_cell.angle_alpha   90.00
_cell.angle_beta   90.00
_cell.angle_gamma   90.00
#
_symmetry.space_group_name_H-M   'P 1'
#
loop_
_entity.id
_entity.type
_entity.pdbx_description
1 polymer ?
#
loop_
_entity_poly.entity_id
_entity_poly.type
_entity_poly.pdbx_seq_one_letter_code
_entity_poly.pdbx_strand_id
1 'polypeptide(L)' 'MGLDIRWPIGFIFTIYGTILVVFGWTANPQIFERSPGMNIDVAWGGVMLLFGLFMGGLALRASRR' A
#
# COMPACT_ATOMS: atom_id res chain seq x y z
N MET A 1 -22.50 -6.40 -15.99
CA MET A 1 -21.05 -6.61 -15.94
C MET A 1 -20.58 -6.10 -14.58
N GLY A 2 -20.49 -6.99 -13.58
CA GLY A 2 -19.99 -6.57 -12.26
C GLY A 2 -18.52 -6.24 -12.38
N LEU A 3 -18.14 -5.01 -12.07
CA LEU A 3 -16.75 -4.59 -12.01
C LEU A 3 -16.07 -5.46 -10.94
N ASP A 4 -15.04 -6.22 -11.31
CA ASP A 4 -14.34 -7.07 -10.34
C ASP A 4 -13.77 -6.17 -9.25
N ILE A 5 -14.32 -6.27 -8.04
CA ILE A 5 -14.01 -5.41 -6.91
C ILE A 5 -12.53 -5.48 -6.51
N ARG A 6 -11.82 -6.52 -6.96
CA ARG A 6 -10.38 -6.67 -6.75
C ARG A 6 -9.57 -5.56 -7.42
N TRP A 7 -10.06 -5.01 -8.54
CA TRP A 7 -9.42 -3.89 -9.23
C TRP A 7 -9.42 -2.60 -8.40
N PRO A 8 -10.58 -2.03 -8.00
CA PRO A 8 -10.59 -0.80 -7.20
C PRO A 8 -9.91 -0.99 -5.85
N ILE A 9 -10.06 -2.14 -5.19
CA ILE A 9 -9.39 -2.42 -3.91
C ILE A 9 -7.87 -2.45 -4.10
N GLY A 10 -7.36 -3.23 -5.07
CA GLY A 10 -5.92 -3.32 -5.33
C GLY A 10 -5.31 -1.95 -5.67
N PHE A 11 -6.03 -1.13 -6.44
CA PHE A 11 -5.58 0.20 -6.83
C PHE A 11 -5.48 1.16 -5.64
N ILE A 12 -6.52 1.21 -4.80
CA ILE A 12 -6.56 2.06 -3.59
C ILE A 12 -5.42 1.69 -2.63
N PHE A 13 -5.25 0.40 -2.32
CA PHE A 13 -4.20 -0.05 -1.40
C PHE A 13 -2.80 0.21 -1.94
N THR A 14 -2.59 0.04 -3.25
CA THR A 14 -1.30 0.33 -3.90
C THR A 14 -0.98 1.83 -3.83
N ILE A 15 -1.95 2.71 -4.12
CA ILE A 15 -1.76 4.17 -4.06
C ILE A 15 -1.47 4.62 -2.63
N TYR A 16 -2.33 4.26 -1.67
CA TYR A 16 -2.16 4.70 -0.28
C TYR A 16 -0.89 4.10 0.36
N GLY A 17 -0.57 2.83 0.05
CA GLY A 17 0.67 2.21 0.49
C GLY A 17 1.90 2.93 -0.07
N THR A 18 1.87 3.32 -1.36
CA THR A 18 2.96 4.10 -1.98
C THR A 18 3.13 5.45 -1.30
N ILE A 19 2.02 6.17 -1.07
CA ILE A 19 2.06 7.46 -0.39
C ILE A 19 2.65 7.33 1.01
N LEU A 20 2.23 6.32 1.79
CA LEU A 20 2.74 6.08 3.13
C LEU A 20 4.23 5.72 3.15
N VAL A 21 4.70 4.86 2.22
CA VAL A 21 6.11 4.52 2.12
C VAL A 21 6.95 5.73 1.74
N VAL A 22 6.51 6.52 0.75
CA VAL A 22 7.22 7.74 0.31
C VAL A 22 7.24 8.79 1.42
N PHE A 23 6.10 9.00 2.09
CA PHE A 23 6.01 9.91 3.22
C PHE A 23 6.94 9.47 4.36
N GLY A 24 6.83 8.22 4.80
CA GLY A 24 7.68 7.70 5.86
C GLY A 24 9.17 7.77 5.49
N TRP A 25 9.54 7.52 4.23
CA TRP A 25 10.93 7.61 3.78
C TRP A 25 11.47 9.04 3.73
N THR A 26 10.61 10.03 3.43
CA THR A 26 10.97 11.45 3.32
C THR A 26 10.78 12.22 4.63
N ALA A 27 10.12 11.62 5.61
CA ALA A 27 9.84 12.21 6.92
C ALA A 27 11.13 12.43 7.72
N ASN A 28 11.22 13.59 8.38
CA ASN A 28 12.34 13.91 9.26
C ASN A 28 12.38 12.91 10.44
N PRO A 29 13.54 12.29 10.74
CA PRO A 29 13.72 11.37 11.86
C PRO A 29 13.21 11.89 13.21
N GLN A 30 13.25 13.21 13.43
CA GLN A 30 12.80 13.88 14.65
C GLN A 30 11.29 13.69 14.93
N ILE A 31 10.50 13.41 13.89
CA ILE A 31 9.05 13.19 14.01
C ILE A 31 8.77 11.84 14.71
N PHE A 32 9.72 10.90 14.64
CA PHE A 32 9.61 9.56 15.24
C PHE A 32 10.11 9.49 16.69
N GLU A 33 10.60 10.59 17.27
CA GLU A 33 11.00 10.63 18.70
C GLU A 33 9.81 10.42 19.65
N ARG A 34 8.57 10.64 19.17
CA ARG A 34 7.34 10.35 19.93
C ARG A 34 6.76 8.96 19.70
N SER A 35 7.24 8.23 18.70
CA SER A 35 6.86 6.85 18.40
C SER A 35 7.97 5.90 18.90
N PRO A 36 7.76 4.57 18.98
CA PRO A 36 8.75 3.63 19.52
C PRO A 36 10.05 3.46 18.68
N GLY A 37 10.57 4.53 18.06
CA GLY A 37 11.77 4.52 17.21
C GLY A 37 11.57 3.84 15.85
N MET A 38 10.35 3.37 15.56
CA MET A 38 10.00 2.69 14.32
C MET A 38 9.13 3.58 13.43
N ASN A 39 9.49 3.63 12.16
CA ASN A 39 8.75 4.33 11.13
C ASN A 39 7.51 3.51 10.74
N ILE A 40 6.40 3.79 11.43
CA ILE A 40 5.13 3.09 11.27
C ILE A 40 4.55 3.27 9.86
N ASP A 41 4.81 4.40 9.22
CA ASP A 41 4.32 4.75 7.88
C ASP A 41 4.98 3.87 6.82
N VAL A 42 6.30 3.64 6.91
CA VAL A 42 7.00 2.71 6.01
C VAL A 42 6.56 1.28 6.24
N ALA A 43 6.44 0.85 7.50
CA ALA A 43 6.07 -0.52 7.84
C ALA A 43 4.66 -0.87 7.32
N TRP A 44 3.65 -0.07 7.66
CA TRP A 44 2.28 -0.30 7.21
C TRP A 44 2.07 0.05 5.74
N GLY A 45 2.72 1.09 5.24
CA GLY A 45 2.72 1.41 3.82
C GLY A 45 3.22 0.24 2.97
N GLY A 46 4.27 -0.45 3.42
CA GLY A 46 4.79 -1.66 2.79
C GLY A 46 3.79 -2.82 2.80
N VAL A 47 3.12 -3.07 3.93
CA VAL A 47 2.07 -4.10 4.03
C VAL A 47 0.90 -3.80 3.09
N MET A 48 0.45 -2.54 3.05
CA MET A 48 -0.64 -2.10 2.15
C MET A 48 -0.24 -2.23 0.67
N LEU A 49 1.01 -1.88 0.33
CA LEU A 49 1.55 -2.03 -1.01
C LEU A 49 1.59 -3.49 -1.45
N LEU A 50 2.12 -4.38 -0.62
CA LEU A 50 2.17 -5.82 -0.90
C LEU A 50 0.76 -6.39 -1.12
N PHE A 51 -0.19 -6.01 -0.27
CA PHE A 51 -1.58 -6.43 -0.40
C PHE A 51 -2.23 -5.91 -1.68
N GLY A 52 -2.04 -4.61 -1.99
CA GLY A 52 -2.58 -3.98 -3.19
C GLY A 52 -2.07 -4.61 -4.48
N LEU A 53 -0.75 -4.86 -4.55
CA LEU A 53 -0.12 -5.52 -5.69
C LEU A 53 -0.57 -6.98 -5.84
N PHE A 54 -0.70 -7.71 -4.72
CA PHE A 54 -1.21 -9.09 -4.74
C PHE A 54 -2.64 -9.15 -5.30
N MET A 55 -3.54 -8.28 -4.80
CA MET A 55 -4.91 -8.18 -5.26
C MET A 55 -5.01 -7.75 -6.73
N GLY A 56 -4.20 -6.77 -7.14
CA GLY A 56 -4.10 -6.34 -8.55
C GLY A 56 -3.59 -7.47 -9.46
N GLY A 57 -2.61 -8.24 -9.01
CA GLY A 57 -2.10 -9.41 -9.73
C GLY A 57 -3.17 -10.52 -9.91
N LEU A 58 -3.98 -10.76 -8.88
CA LEU A 58 -5.12 -11.68 -8.97
C LEU A 58 -6.20 -11.17 -9.94
N ALA A 59 -6.48 -9.87 -9.93
CA ALA A 59 -7.44 -9.24 -10.86
C ALA A 59 -6.96 -9.33 -12.32
N LEU A 60 -5.68 -9.07 -12.57
CA LEU A 60 -5.04 -9.25 -13.88
C LEU A 60 -5.12 -10.69 -14.35
N ARG A 61 -4.86 -11.66 -13.47
CA ARG A 61 -4.96 -13.08 -13.80
C ARG A 61 -6.40 -13.51 -14.09
N ALA A 62 -7.37 -12.97 -13.37
CA ALA A 62 -8.80 -13.25 -13.58
C ALA A 62 -9.30 -12.65 -14.90
N SER A 63 -8.83 -11.45 -15.28
CA SER A 63 -9.18 -10.81 -16.55
C SER A 63 -8.58 -11.47 -17.80
N ARG A 64 -7.53 -12.29 -17.63
CA ARG A 64 -6.89 -13.03 -18.73
C ARG A 64 -7.48 -14.44 -18.93
N ARG A 65 -8.44 -14.85 -18.10
CA ARG A 65 -9.19 -16.11 -18.23
C ARG A 65 -10.57 -15.83 -18.78
#